data_AF-A0A5Q4F588-F1
#
_entry.id   AF-A0A5Q4F588-F1
#
_cell.length_a   1.000
_cell.length_b   1.000
_cell.length_c   1.000
_cell.angle_alpha   90.00
_cell.angle_beta   90.00
_cell.angle_gamma   90.00
#
_symmetry.space_group_name_H-M   'P 1'
#
loop_
_entity.id
_entity.type
_entity.pdbx_description
1 polymer ?
#
loop_
_entity_poly.entity_id
_entity_poly.type
_entity_poly.pdbx_seq_one_letter_code
_entity_poly.pdbx_strand_id
1 'polypeptide(L)'
;MQFGFGVGPDTSWMRKELTDIGLEELKTPEDVDKAMTDYDKGTMLLAINSVCGCAAGNARPGLAIALEKSEHKPDHLVTVFAGQDKDATARAREYFSEYPPSSPAFAYFVDGKVKAMIPRHRIEGRTREEVAQDLLTVFDAFVREEG
;
A
#
# COMPACT_ATOMS: atom_id res chain seq x y z
N MET A 1 -21.76 -35.38 -7.10
CA MET A 1 -21.22 -34.24 -6.32
C MET A 1 -20.52 -33.33 -7.30
N GLN A 2 -21.04 -32.12 -7.44
CA GLN A 2 -20.66 -31.17 -8.47
C GLN A 2 -19.31 -30.53 -8.11
N PHE A 3 -18.33 -30.67 -9.00
CA PHE A 3 -17.07 -29.94 -8.95
C PHE A 3 -17.41 -28.44 -9.06
N GLY A 4 -17.39 -27.74 -7.92
CA GLY A 4 -17.60 -26.31 -7.85
C GLY A 4 -16.46 -25.59 -8.54
N PHE A 5 -16.83 -24.70 -9.47
CA PHE A 5 -15.94 -23.77 -10.12
C PHE A 5 -15.04 -23.08 -9.09
N GLY A 6 -13.73 -23.05 -9.37
CA GLY A 6 -12.68 -22.60 -8.48
C GLY A 6 -12.86 -21.16 -8.01
N VAL A 7 -13.45 -21.02 -6.84
CA VAL A 7 -13.32 -19.80 -6.04
C VAL A 7 -11.99 -19.96 -5.31
N GLY A 8 -11.02 -19.09 -5.64
CA GLY A 8 -9.80 -18.97 -4.84
C GLY A 8 -10.14 -18.70 -3.36
N PRO A 9 -9.16 -18.79 -2.45
CA PRO A 9 -9.40 -18.48 -1.04
C PRO A 9 -10.08 -17.12 -0.90
N ASP A 10 -11.06 -17.01 0.01
CA ASP A 10 -11.76 -15.75 0.26
C ASP A 10 -10.76 -14.67 0.74
N THR A 11 -10.52 -13.68 -0.12
CA THR A 11 -9.63 -12.54 0.16
C THR A 11 -10.40 -11.28 0.59
N SER A 12 -11.72 -11.35 0.78
CA SER A 12 -12.55 -10.19 1.10
C SER A 12 -12.14 -9.51 2.40
N TRP A 13 -11.84 -10.29 3.44
CA TRP A 13 -11.31 -9.80 4.70
C TRP A 13 -9.98 -9.06 4.52
N MET A 14 -9.17 -9.48 3.54
CA MET A 14 -7.85 -8.89 3.34
C MET A 14 -7.89 -7.49 2.76
N ARG A 15 -8.92 -7.24 1.95
CA ARG A 15 -9.28 -5.91 1.44
C ARG A 15 -9.87 -5.06 2.55
N LYS A 16 -10.81 -5.66 3.30
CA LYS A 16 -11.54 -4.99 4.38
C LYS A 16 -10.61 -4.37 5.42
N GLU A 17 -9.55 -5.07 5.82
CA GLU A 17 -8.57 -4.53 6.78
C GLU A 17 -7.91 -3.23 6.33
N LEU A 18 -7.72 -3.03 5.03
CA LEU A 18 -7.14 -1.79 4.48
C LEU A 18 -8.21 -0.72 4.26
N THR A 19 -9.40 -1.09 3.78
CA THR A 19 -10.50 -0.14 3.59
C THR A 19 -11.02 0.40 4.92
N ASP A 20 -11.02 -0.41 5.98
CA ASP A 20 -11.44 0.00 7.33
C ASP A 20 -10.53 1.07 7.93
N ILE A 21 -9.26 1.11 7.52
CA ILE A 21 -8.30 2.16 7.93
C ILE A 21 -8.18 3.30 6.91
N GLY A 22 -9.10 3.34 5.93
CA GLY A 22 -9.26 4.48 5.01
C GLY A 22 -8.52 4.38 3.68
N LEU A 23 -7.98 3.21 3.30
CA LEU A 23 -7.38 3.05 1.97
C LEU A 23 -8.46 2.86 0.90
N GLU A 24 -8.34 3.62 -0.19
CA GLU A 24 -9.12 3.42 -1.41
C GLU A 24 -8.55 2.27 -2.24
N GLU A 25 -9.39 1.34 -2.69
CA GLU A 25 -8.97 0.21 -3.53
C GLU A 25 -8.92 0.60 -5.01
N LEU A 26 -7.76 0.43 -5.63
CA LEU A 26 -7.54 0.63 -7.06
C LEU A 26 -7.55 -0.76 -7.74
N LYS A 27 -8.63 -1.08 -8.45
CA LYS A 27 -8.87 -2.43 -8.98
C LYS A 27 -8.55 -2.54 -10.46
N THR A 28 -8.51 -1.41 -11.16
CA THR A 28 -8.21 -1.33 -12.59
C THR A 28 -7.00 -0.43 -12.86
N PRO A 29 -6.31 -0.59 -14.01
CA PRO A 29 -5.28 0.35 -14.46
C PRO A 29 -5.80 1.79 -14.53
N GLU A 30 -7.05 1.98 -14.93
CA GLU A 30 -7.69 3.29 -15.01
C GLU A 30 -7.85 3.93 -13.63
N ASP A 31 -8.21 3.15 -12.60
CA ASP A 31 -8.26 3.65 -11.21
C ASP A 31 -6.88 4.10 -10.74
N VAL A 32 -5.84 3.35 -11.11
CA VAL A 32 -4.45 3.70 -10.79
C VAL A 32 -4.04 5.00 -11.45
N ASP A 33 -4.28 5.14 -12.75
CA ASP A 33 -3.91 6.35 -13.51
C ASP A 33 -4.67 7.56 -13.01
N LYS A 34 -5.94 7.37 -12.67
CA LYS A 34 -6.77 8.40 -12.06
C LYS A 34 -6.20 8.82 -10.71
N ALA A 35 -5.92 7.89 -9.80
CA ALA A 35 -5.35 8.21 -8.50
C ALA A 35 -3.99 8.94 -8.61
N MET A 36 -3.12 8.49 -9.52
CA MET A 36 -1.83 9.14 -9.76
C MET A 36 -1.96 10.56 -10.34
N THR A 37 -3.04 10.83 -11.07
CA THR A 37 -3.33 12.15 -11.66
C THR A 37 -4.05 13.07 -10.67
N ASP A 38 -5.07 12.56 -9.96
CA ASP A 38 -5.88 13.31 -9.01
C ASP A 38 -5.08 13.66 -7.74
N TYR A 39 -4.11 12.82 -7.37
CA TYR A 39 -3.25 12.98 -6.19
C TYR A 39 -1.82 13.38 -6.57
N ASP A 40 -1.67 14.11 -7.69
CA ASP A 40 -0.39 14.63 -8.19
C ASP A 40 0.22 15.74 -7.31
N LYS A 41 -0.53 16.23 -6.32
CA LYS A 41 -0.12 17.24 -5.35
C LYS A 41 -0.32 16.73 -3.93
N GLY A 42 0.59 17.11 -3.05
CA GLY A 42 0.57 16.63 -1.67
C GLY A 42 1.21 15.25 -1.55
N THR A 43 0.72 14.46 -0.61
CA THR A 43 1.32 13.20 -0.20
C THR A 43 0.36 12.04 -0.41
N MET A 44 0.87 10.95 -0.98
CA MET A 44 0.08 9.74 -1.19
C MET A 44 0.87 8.51 -0.76
N LEU A 45 0.24 7.64 0.01
CA LEU A 45 0.74 6.31 0.29
C LEU A 45 -0.01 5.28 -0.56
N LEU A 46 0.74 4.52 -1.36
CA LEU A 46 0.24 3.35 -2.06
C LEU A 46 0.71 2.07 -1.35
N ALA A 47 -0.25 1.30 -0.84
CA ALA A 47 -0.01 -0.02 -0.28
C ALA A 47 -0.20 -1.12 -1.33
N ILE A 48 0.85 -1.88 -1.60
CA ILE A 48 0.81 -3.06 -2.47
C ILE A 48 0.45 -4.26 -1.60
N ASN A 49 -0.85 -4.54 -1.48
CA ASN A 49 -1.39 -5.63 -0.67
C ASN A 49 -1.08 -7.00 -1.32
N SER A 50 -1.13 -8.07 -0.52
CA SER A 50 -0.82 -9.43 -0.96
C SER A 50 -1.46 -10.47 -0.04
N VAL A 51 -1.64 -11.70 -0.54
CA VAL A 51 -2.11 -12.84 0.26
C VAL A 51 -1.02 -13.46 1.16
N CYS A 52 0.23 -12.99 1.07
CA CYS A 52 1.34 -13.47 1.90
C CYS A 52 1.02 -13.36 3.39
N GLY A 53 1.42 -14.35 4.21
CA GLY A 53 1.31 -14.28 5.67
C GLY A 53 2.02 -13.05 6.27
N CYS A 54 3.09 -12.58 5.61
CA CYS A 54 3.78 -11.34 5.94
C CYS A 54 2.92 -10.07 5.76
N ALA A 55 1.98 -10.09 4.81
CA ALA A 55 1.02 -9.00 4.64
C ALA A 55 -0.05 -9.00 5.74
N ALA A 56 -0.48 -10.19 6.19
CA ALA A 56 -1.43 -10.37 7.29
C ALA A 56 -0.84 -10.02 8.66
N GLY A 57 0.35 -10.52 8.97
CA GLY A 57 0.93 -10.38 10.30
C GLY A 57 1.59 -9.03 10.56
N ASN A 58 2.15 -8.41 9.51
CA ASN A 58 3.07 -7.27 9.68
C ASN A 58 2.68 -6.05 8.85
N ALA A 59 2.49 -6.18 7.53
CA ALA A 59 2.31 -5.01 6.67
C ALA A 59 1.02 -4.23 6.99
N ARG A 60 -0.14 -4.90 6.90
CA ARG A 60 -1.45 -4.29 7.17
C ARG A 60 -1.57 -3.75 8.60
N PRO A 61 -1.26 -4.53 9.66
CA PRO A 61 -1.32 -4.00 11.02
C PRO A 61 -0.25 -2.93 11.29
N GLY A 62 0.92 -3.01 10.67
CA GLY A 62 1.96 -1.98 10.78
C GLY A 62 1.51 -0.64 10.19
N LEU A 63 0.82 -0.68 9.04
CA LEU A 63 0.21 0.51 8.46
C LEU A 63 -0.89 1.09 9.35
N ALA A 64 -1.78 0.26 9.88
CA ALA A 64 -2.81 0.71 10.81
C ALA A 64 -2.21 1.43 12.03
N ILE A 65 -1.18 0.85 12.65
CA ILE A 65 -0.47 1.45 13.79
C ILE A 65 0.20 2.78 13.39
N ALA A 66 0.84 2.84 12.22
CA ALA A 66 1.47 4.06 11.75
C ALA A 66 0.45 5.18 11.53
N LEU A 67 -0.70 4.89 10.92
CA LEU A 67 -1.77 5.87 10.72
C LEU A 67 -2.45 6.29 12.02
N GLU A 68 -2.51 5.42 13.02
CA GLU A 68 -3.02 5.75 14.35
C GLU A 68 -2.07 6.68 15.11
N LYS A 69 -0.75 6.41 15.03
CA LYS A 69 0.28 7.13 15.79
C LYS A 69 0.81 8.39 15.11
N SER A 70 0.68 8.51 13.79
CA SER A 70 1.23 9.65 13.06
C SER A 70 0.39 10.91 13.29
N GLU A 71 1.06 12.01 13.64
CA GLU A 71 0.47 13.34 13.59
C GLU A 71 0.39 13.85 12.14
N HIS A 72 1.29 13.40 11.27
CA HIS A 72 1.38 13.78 9.86
C HIS A 72 0.97 12.60 8.97
N LYS A 73 -0.32 12.50 8.67
CA LYS A 73 -0.83 11.42 7.82
C LYS A 73 -0.69 11.79 6.35
N PRO A 74 -0.52 10.80 5.45
CA PRO A 74 -0.58 11.06 4.02
C PRO A 74 -1.96 11.63 3.66
N ASP A 75 -2.01 12.58 2.71
CA ASP A 75 -3.27 13.19 2.24
C ASP A 75 -4.16 12.15 1.58
N HIS A 76 -3.53 11.22 0.85
CA HIS A 76 -4.21 10.16 0.12
C HIS A 76 -3.66 8.78 0.49
N LEU A 77 -4.56 7.83 0.68
CA LEU A 77 -4.27 6.46 1.07
C LEU A 77 -4.92 5.53 0.04
N VAL A 78 -4.12 4.79 -0.71
CA VAL A 78 -4.60 3.92 -1.79
C VAL A 78 -3.97 2.54 -1.71
N THR A 79 -4.64 1.53 -2.26
CA THR A 79 -4.11 0.15 -2.30
C THR A 79 -4.40 -0.56 -3.61
N VAL A 80 -3.43 -1.37 -4.05
CA VAL A 80 -3.61 -2.38 -5.10
C VAL A 80 -3.40 -3.78 -4.51
N PHE A 81 -4.08 -4.79 -5.03
CA PHE A 81 -3.96 -6.15 -4.52
C PHE A 81 -3.14 -7.05 -5.46
N ALA A 82 -1.86 -7.23 -5.12
CA ALA A 82 -0.96 -8.10 -5.88
C ALA A 82 -1.46 -9.56 -5.90
N GLY A 83 -1.64 -10.07 -7.12
CA GLY A 83 -2.12 -11.43 -7.39
C GLY A 83 -3.63 -11.55 -7.61
N GLN A 84 -4.42 -10.61 -7.09
CA GLN A 84 -5.86 -10.51 -7.35
C GLN A 84 -6.12 -9.49 -8.48
N ASP A 85 -5.67 -8.25 -8.30
CA ASP A 85 -5.83 -7.14 -9.25
C ASP A 85 -4.51 -6.97 -10.02
N LYS A 86 -4.20 -7.95 -10.87
CA LYS A 86 -2.87 -8.06 -11.53
C LYS A 86 -2.57 -6.86 -12.42
N ASP A 87 -3.54 -6.41 -13.21
CA ASP A 87 -3.35 -5.33 -14.18
C ASP A 87 -3.19 -3.98 -13.46
N ALA A 88 -4.01 -3.72 -12.43
CA ALA A 88 -3.84 -2.54 -11.56
C ALA A 88 -2.47 -2.56 -10.85
N THR A 89 -2.05 -3.70 -10.31
CA THR A 89 -0.74 -3.84 -9.66
C THR A 89 0.41 -3.61 -10.64
N ALA A 90 0.29 -4.15 -11.86
CA ALA A 90 1.30 -3.95 -12.92
C ALA A 90 1.38 -2.47 -13.30
N ARG A 91 0.24 -1.82 -13.53
CA ARG A 91 0.19 -0.40 -13.85
C ARG A 91 0.79 0.47 -12.76
N ALA A 92 0.44 0.20 -11.50
CA ALA A 92 1.00 0.93 -10.37
C ALA A 92 2.54 0.83 -10.34
N ARG A 93 3.11 -0.36 -10.62
CA ARG A 93 4.56 -0.57 -10.65
C ARG A 93 5.30 0.24 -11.71
N GLU A 94 4.64 0.65 -12.79
CA GLU A 94 5.26 1.48 -13.82
C GLU A 94 5.62 2.88 -13.27
N TYR A 95 4.83 3.42 -12.34
CA TYR A 95 5.06 4.71 -11.69
C TYR A 95 6.26 4.73 -10.73
N PHE A 96 6.80 3.57 -10.36
CA PHE A 96 7.98 3.41 -9.52
C PHE A 96 8.93 2.34 -10.07
N SER A 97 9.06 2.29 -11.39
CA SER A 97 9.81 1.26 -12.12
C SER A 97 11.31 1.15 -11.78
N GLU A 98 11.88 2.18 -11.12
CA GLU A 98 13.24 2.14 -10.58
C GLU A 98 13.39 1.18 -9.38
N TYR A 99 12.28 0.80 -8.74
CA TYR A 99 12.27 -0.12 -7.61
C TYR A 99 11.89 -1.55 -8.03
N PRO A 100 12.59 -2.57 -7.52
CA PRO A 100 12.29 -3.95 -7.85
C PRO A 100 10.90 -4.35 -7.35
N PRO A 101 10.10 -5.07 -8.16
CA PRO A 101 8.74 -5.45 -7.78
C PRO A 101 8.76 -6.39 -6.58
N SER A 102 8.05 -6.02 -5.51
CA SER A 102 7.86 -6.87 -4.33
C SER A 102 6.45 -6.71 -3.76
N SER A 103 6.02 -7.68 -2.96
CA SER A 103 4.74 -7.63 -2.25
C SER A 103 4.79 -8.51 -0.99
N PRO A 104 4.26 -8.04 0.17
CA PRO A 104 3.71 -6.70 0.40
C PRO A 104 4.80 -5.62 0.33
N ALA A 105 4.41 -4.40 0.00
CA ALA A 105 5.30 -3.23 -0.05
C ALA A 105 4.50 -1.93 0.07
N PHE A 106 5.17 -0.84 0.43
CA PHE A 106 4.59 0.50 0.49
C PHE A 106 5.41 1.46 -0.38
N ALA A 107 4.74 2.26 -1.21
CA ALA A 107 5.34 3.35 -1.96
C ALA A 107 4.75 4.67 -1.49
N TYR A 108 5.62 5.64 -1.21
CA TYR A 108 5.22 6.96 -0.74
C TYR A 108 5.57 8.00 -1.79
N PHE A 109 4.58 8.78 -2.19
CA PHE A 109 4.66 9.80 -3.22
C PHE A 109 4.51 11.18 -2.61
N VAL A 110 5.28 12.13 -3.16
CA VAL A 110 5.17 13.56 -2.86
C VAL A 110 5.13 14.30 -4.19
N ASP A 111 4.08 15.06 -4.41
CA ASP A 111 3.82 15.82 -5.65
C ASP A 111 4.01 14.95 -6.91
N GLY A 112 3.33 13.79 -6.93
CA GLY A 112 3.33 12.84 -8.05
C GLY A 112 4.63 12.05 -8.24
N LYS A 113 5.63 12.21 -7.35
CA LYS A 113 6.91 11.51 -7.45
C LYS A 113 7.13 10.57 -6.29
N VAL A 114 7.53 9.34 -6.56
CA VAL A 114 7.96 8.40 -5.50
C VAL A 114 9.18 8.96 -4.77
N LYS A 115 9.11 9.01 -3.44
CA LYS A 115 10.18 9.53 -2.56
C LYS A 115 10.74 8.48 -1.63
N ALA A 116 9.91 7.53 -1.21
CA ALA A 116 10.32 6.42 -0.38
C ALA A 116 9.58 5.15 -0.77
N MET A 117 10.24 4.02 -0.55
CA MET A 117 9.64 2.71 -0.68
C MET A 117 10.07 1.81 0.47
N ILE A 118 9.12 1.07 1.02
CA ILE A 118 9.34 -0.01 1.98
C ILE A 118 9.04 -1.32 1.25
N PRO A 119 10.05 -1.97 0.63
CA PRO A 119 9.88 -3.22 -0.08
C PRO A 119 9.70 -4.41 0.87
N ARG A 120 9.29 -5.57 0.34
CA ARG A 120 9.03 -6.80 1.12
C ARG A 120 10.14 -7.15 2.10
N HIS A 121 11.42 -7.04 1.73
CA HIS A 121 12.53 -7.41 2.61
C HIS A 121 12.66 -6.52 3.86
N ARG A 122 12.03 -5.33 3.87
CA ARG A 122 11.91 -4.46 5.04
C ARG A 122 10.68 -4.78 5.90
N ILE A 123 9.85 -5.74 5.48
CA ILE A 123 8.61 -6.18 6.17
C ILE A 123 8.74 -7.64 6.63
N GLU A 124 9.36 -8.48 5.81
CA GLU A 124 9.59 -9.90 6.08
C GLU A 124 10.56 -10.07 7.25
N GLY A 125 10.18 -10.90 8.23
CA GLY A 125 10.98 -11.16 9.42
C GLY A 125 10.95 -10.07 10.49
N ARG A 126 10.22 -8.97 10.28
CA ARG A 126 10.07 -7.86 11.24
C ARG A 126 8.70 -7.86 11.91
N THR A 127 8.58 -7.18 13.04
CA THR A 127 7.28 -7.02 13.72
C THR A 127 6.44 -5.92 13.08
N ARG A 128 5.14 -5.92 13.36
CA ARG A 128 4.21 -4.86 12.94
C ARG A 128 4.63 -3.49 13.48
N GLU A 129 5.21 -3.42 14.68
CA GLU A 129 5.68 -2.18 15.31
C GLU A 129 6.92 -1.63 14.60
N GLU A 130 7.83 -2.49 14.19
CA GLU A 130 9.00 -2.09 13.40
C GLU A 130 8.59 -1.58 12.01
N VAL A 131 7.62 -2.24 11.37
CA VAL A 131 7.06 -1.77 10.09
C VAL A 131 6.34 -0.43 10.27
N ALA A 132 5.60 -0.26 11.37
CA ALA A 132 4.95 1.00 11.69
C ALA A 132 5.98 2.11 11.91
N GLN A 133 7.09 1.83 12.60
CA GLN A 133 8.15 2.80 12.83
C GLN A 133 8.82 3.24 11.52
N ASP A 134 9.09 2.32 10.60
CA ASP A 134 9.60 2.65 9.27
C ASP A 134 8.63 3.58 8.51
N LEU A 135 7.32 3.32 8.58
CA LEU A 135 6.30 4.17 7.96
C LEU A 135 6.22 5.56 8.60
N LEU A 136 6.24 5.63 9.93
CA LEU A 136 6.29 6.90 10.66
C LEU A 136 7.50 7.73 10.25
N THR A 137 8.68 7.12 10.16
CA THR A 137 9.89 7.81 9.69
C THR A 137 9.73 8.34 8.27
N VAL A 138 9.04 7.62 7.38
CA VAL A 138 8.74 8.12 6.02
C VAL A 138 7.78 9.29 6.09
N PHE A 139 6.71 9.21 6.88
CA PHE A 139 5.73 10.28 7.02
C PHE A 139 6.39 11.54 7.56
N ASP A 140 7.18 11.42 8.63
CA ASP A 140 7.89 12.51 9.29
C ASP A 140 8.95 13.16 8.37
N ALA A 141 9.63 12.35 7.54
CA ALA A 141 10.67 12.85 6.64
C ALA A 141 10.13 13.70 5.48
N PHE A 142 8.85 13.56 5.14
CA PHE A 142 8.21 14.25 4.03
C PHE A 142 7.02 15.11 4.47
N VAL A 143 6.95 15.45 5.76
CA VAL A 143 6.06 16.48 6.27
C VAL A 143 6.40 17.77 5.53
N ARG A 144 5.40 18.33 4.86
CA ARG A 144 5.53 19.66 4.28
C ARG A 144 5.66 20.62 5.46
N GLU A 145 6.82 21.24 5.65
CA GLU A 145 6.90 22.42 6.51
C GLU A 145 5.98 23.46 5.87
N GLU A 146 4.79 23.65 6.46
CA GLU A 146 3.93 24.79 6.18
C GLU A 146 4.67 26.03 6.70
N GLY A 147 5.45 26.66 5.81
CA GLY A 147 6.04 27.98 6.03
C GLY A 147 5.04 29.11 5.86
#